data_AF-A0A7C1SND4-F1
#
_entry.id   AF-A0A7C1SND4-F1
#
_cell.length_a   1.000
_cell.length_b   1.000
_cell.length_c   1.000
_cell.angle_alpha   90.00
_cell.angle_beta   90.00
_cell.angle_gamma   90.00
#
_symmetry.space_group_name_H-M   'P 1'
#
loop_
_entity.id
_entity.type
_entity.pdbx_description
1 polymer ?
#
loop_
_entity_poly.entity_id
_entity_poly.type
_entity_poly.pdbx_seq_one_letter_code
_entity_poly.pdbx_strand_id
1 'polypeptide(L)'
;MNERFLLPIALAAGIASLIVVTEIFAVTEVKDVIRFENKAYKKHKRPITVFNHRIHQDDYSEKYPEFYASKCGECHHDKDNKKLVNMKEGDEVQNCIECHKKPKFITGKKAKKLTKEQKREYHGNALHDNCKVCHKKYNKKYKKKSKSENYAPNTCKTCHPKEKKKK
;
A
#
# COMPACT_ATOMS: atom_id res chain seq x y z
N MET A 1 -35.66 65.97 -3.07
CA MET A 1 -35.73 64.71 -3.84
C MET A 1 -35.77 63.58 -2.82
N ASN A 2 -36.72 62.66 -2.97
CA ASN A 2 -37.13 61.73 -1.92
C ASN A 2 -36.12 60.61 -1.66
N GLU A 3 -35.65 60.52 -0.42
CA GLU A 3 -34.78 59.46 0.17
C GLU A 3 -35.43 58.04 0.21
N ARG A 4 -36.51 57.81 -0.55
CA ARG A 4 -37.35 56.59 -0.44
C ARG A 4 -37.14 55.57 -1.56
N PHE A 5 -36.17 55.78 -2.45
CA PHE A 5 -35.91 54.89 -3.58
C PHE A 5 -34.49 54.31 -3.64
N LEU A 6 -33.68 54.48 -2.59
CA LEU A 6 -32.31 53.93 -2.52
C LEU A 6 -32.21 52.61 -1.74
N LEU A 7 -33.33 52.01 -1.32
CA LEU A 7 -33.36 50.81 -0.48
C LEU A 7 -33.78 49.47 -1.14
N PRO A 8 -34.28 49.38 -2.40
CA PRO A 8 -34.44 48.07 -3.04
C PRO A 8 -33.34 47.72 -4.06
N ILE A 9 -32.45 48.65 -4.42
CA ILE A 9 -31.39 48.40 -5.44
C ILE A 9 -30.14 47.72 -4.82
N ALA A 10 -29.96 47.79 -3.50
CA ALA A 10 -28.86 47.13 -2.80
C ALA A 10 -29.10 45.64 -2.50
N LEU A 11 -30.27 45.07 -2.84
CA LEU A 11 -30.60 43.66 -2.58
C LEU A 11 -30.51 42.75 -3.83
N ALA A 12 -30.29 43.33 -5.02
CA ALA A 12 -30.22 42.58 -6.29
C ALA A 12 -28.79 42.27 -6.78
N ALA A 13 -27.75 42.61 -6.00
CA ALA A 13 -26.35 42.47 -6.41
C ALA A 13 -25.51 41.57 -5.47
N GLY A 14 -26.16 40.66 -4.72
CA GLY A 14 -25.51 39.90 -3.63
C GLY A 14 -25.62 38.38 -3.68
N ILE A 15 -26.08 37.77 -4.79
CA ILE A 15 -26.21 36.30 -4.90
C ILE A 15 -25.80 35.84 -6.31
N ALA A 16 -24.54 36.05 -6.69
CA ALA A 16 -24.01 35.57 -7.98
C ALA A 16 -22.58 35.01 -7.90
N SER A 17 -22.16 34.52 -6.73
CA SER A 17 -20.80 33.99 -6.54
C SER A 17 -20.73 32.82 -5.57
N LEU A 18 -21.54 31.79 -5.83
CA LEU A 18 -21.27 30.43 -5.34
C LEU A 18 -20.84 29.57 -6.53
N ILE A 19 -19.63 29.82 -7.03
CA ILE A 19 -18.91 28.82 -7.82
C ILE A 19 -18.46 27.78 -6.79
N VAL A 20 -19.22 26.70 -6.65
CA VAL A 20 -18.76 25.51 -5.96
C VAL A 20 -17.68 24.91 -6.86
N VAL A 21 -16.42 25.27 -6.60
CA VAL A 21 -15.28 24.56 -7.15
C VAL A 21 -15.27 23.21 -6.47
N THR A 22 -15.98 22.24 -7.05
CA THR A 22 -15.75 20.84 -6.73
C THR A 22 -14.38 20.50 -7.31
N GLU A 23 -13.33 20.62 -6.51
CA GLU A 23 -12.06 20.00 -6.82
C GLU A 23 -12.35 18.51 -7.04
N ILE A 24 -12.27 18.08 -8.30
CA ILE A 24 -12.37 16.67 -8.67
C ILE A 24 -11.08 16.04 -8.13
N PHE A 25 -11.09 15.63 -6.87
CA PHE A 25 -10.04 14.76 -6.35
C PHE A 25 -10.07 13.50 -7.21
N ALA A 26 -8.98 13.24 -7.92
CA ALA A 26 -8.77 11.98 -8.60
C ALA A 26 -8.68 10.89 -7.51
N VAL A 27 -9.82 10.29 -7.17
CA VAL A 27 -9.87 9.20 -6.20
C VAL A 27 -9.10 8.02 -6.82
N THR A 28 -7.99 7.66 -6.19
CA THR A 28 -7.25 6.47 -6.61
C THR A 28 -8.04 5.24 -6.16
N GLU A 29 -8.52 4.45 -7.12
CA GLU A 29 -9.22 3.19 -6.83
C GLU A 29 -8.30 2.23 -6.05
N VAL A 30 -8.78 1.73 -4.92
CA VAL A 30 -8.08 0.72 -4.13
C VAL A 30 -8.42 -0.67 -4.66
N LYS A 31 -7.46 -1.29 -5.35
CA LYS A 31 -7.63 -2.63 -5.91
C LYS A 31 -7.68 -3.70 -4.82
N ASP A 32 -8.71 -4.54 -4.84
CA ASP A 32 -8.83 -5.67 -3.92
C ASP A 32 -7.70 -6.67 -4.04
N VAL A 33 -7.30 -6.97 -5.29
CA VAL A 33 -6.25 -7.94 -5.60
C VAL A 33 -5.16 -7.28 -6.44
N ILE A 34 -3.94 -7.32 -5.91
CA ILE A 34 -2.76 -6.76 -6.54
C ILE A 34 -1.85 -7.91 -6.98
N ARG A 35 -1.50 -7.92 -8.25
CA ARG A 35 -0.44 -8.80 -8.77
C ARG A 35 0.87 -8.04 -8.71
N PHE A 36 1.88 -8.58 -8.03
CA PHE A 36 3.23 -7.97 -7.98
C PHE A 36 4.03 -8.18 -9.28
N GLU A 37 3.34 -8.19 -10.41
CA GLU A 37 3.94 -8.14 -11.73
C GLU A 37 4.37 -6.70 -12.00
N ASN A 38 5.59 -6.53 -12.51
CA ASN A 38 6.12 -5.19 -12.74
C ASN A 38 7.06 -5.20 -13.94
N LYS A 39 6.77 -4.33 -14.92
CA LYS A 39 7.50 -4.21 -16.19
C LYS A 39 8.99 -3.93 -16.06
N ALA A 40 9.44 -3.38 -14.93
CA ALA A 40 10.86 -3.17 -14.67
C ALA A 40 11.65 -4.49 -14.54
N TYR A 41 10.96 -5.60 -14.24
CA TYR A 41 11.56 -6.92 -14.22
C TYR A 41 11.61 -7.51 -15.63
N LYS A 42 12.80 -7.58 -16.23
CA LYS A 42 13.00 -8.28 -17.51
C LYS A 42 12.55 -9.74 -17.48
N LYS A 43 12.69 -10.39 -16.31
CA LYS A 43 12.26 -11.77 -16.07
C LYS A 43 12.00 -12.00 -14.60
N HIS A 44 10.84 -12.54 -14.27
CA HIS A 44 10.53 -13.00 -12.92
C HIS A 44 11.17 -14.38 -12.66
N LYS A 45 11.94 -14.48 -11.57
CA LYS A 45 12.59 -15.75 -11.17
C LYS A 45 11.65 -16.73 -10.47
N ARG A 46 10.49 -16.26 -10.04
CA ARG A 46 9.46 -16.99 -9.33
C ARG A 46 8.10 -16.58 -9.91
N PRO A 47 7.06 -17.42 -9.76
CA PRO A 47 5.69 -17.02 -10.08
C PRO A 47 5.31 -15.69 -9.41
N ILE A 48 4.44 -14.94 -10.07
CA ILE A 48 3.94 -13.66 -9.56
C ILE A 48 3.16 -13.91 -8.27
N THR A 49 3.49 -13.14 -7.23
CA THR A 49 2.71 -13.14 -6.00
C THR A 49 1.44 -12.34 -6.21
N VAL A 50 0.33 -12.94 -5.83
CA VAL A 50 -0.98 -12.31 -5.77
C VAL A 50 -1.23 -11.90 -4.32
N PHE A 51 -1.53 -10.63 -4.11
CA PHE A 51 -1.78 -10.03 -2.81
C PHE A 51 -3.24 -9.61 -2.75
N ASN A 52 -3.96 -10.09 -1.74
CA ASN A 52 -5.31 -9.63 -1.47
C ASN A 52 -5.22 -8.42 -0.53
N HIS A 53 -5.25 -7.22 -1.10
CA HIS A 53 -5.12 -5.96 -0.39
C HIS A 53 -6.31 -5.75 0.56
N ARG A 54 -7.53 -6.02 0.09
CA ARG A 54 -8.76 -5.82 0.88
C ARG A 54 -8.76 -6.64 2.16
N ILE A 55 -8.39 -7.93 2.11
CA ILE A 55 -8.30 -8.77 3.32
C ILE A 55 -7.27 -8.22 4.33
N HIS A 56 -6.16 -7.63 3.87
CA HIS A 56 -5.18 -7.06 4.81
C HIS A 56 -5.69 -5.77 5.45
N GLN A 57 -6.39 -4.94 4.67
CA GLN A 57 -6.88 -3.65 5.12
C GLN A 57 -8.17 -3.74 5.93
N ASP A 58 -9.08 -4.65 5.61
CA ASP A 58 -10.38 -4.78 6.25
C ASP A 58 -10.30 -5.86 7.33
N ASP A 59 -10.33 -7.13 6.92
CA ASP A 59 -10.43 -8.27 7.83
C ASP A 59 -9.26 -8.37 8.83
N TYR A 60 -8.01 -8.32 8.35
CA TYR A 60 -6.85 -8.56 9.20
C TYR A 60 -6.49 -7.33 10.03
N SER A 61 -6.77 -6.12 9.56
CA SER A 61 -6.56 -4.92 10.36
C SER A 61 -7.50 -4.88 11.56
N GLU A 62 -8.76 -5.32 11.38
CA GLU A 62 -9.74 -5.43 12.46
C GLU A 62 -9.40 -6.58 13.42
N LYS A 63 -9.07 -7.76 12.89
CA LYS A 63 -8.79 -8.96 13.70
C LYS A 63 -7.47 -8.86 14.47
N TYR A 64 -6.49 -8.16 13.93
CA TYR A 64 -5.12 -8.11 14.45
C TYR A 64 -4.59 -6.67 14.54
N PRO A 65 -5.27 -5.77 15.26
CA PRO A 65 -5.01 -4.33 15.22
C PRO A 65 -3.59 -3.97 15.68
N GLU A 66 -2.93 -4.82 16.48
CA GLU A 66 -1.54 -4.57 16.89
C GLU A 66 -0.53 -4.66 15.73
N PHE A 67 -0.90 -5.34 14.64
CA PHE A 67 -0.08 -5.46 13.43
C PHE A 67 -0.41 -4.38 12.41
N TYR A 68 -1.51 -3.65 12.59
CA TYR A 68 -2.03 -2.65 11.65
C TYR A 68 -2.34 -1.33 12.35
N ALA A 69 -1.57 -0.98 13.37
CA ALA A 69 -1.82 0.22 14.19
C ALA A 69 -1.85 1.51 13.36
N SER A 70 -1.10 1.58 12.25
CA SER A 70 -1.10 2.71 11.32
C SER A 70 -2.00 2.51 10.08
N LYS A 71 -2.87 1.49 10.08
CA LYS A 71 -3.77 1.14 8.97
C LYS A 71 -3.01 1.05 7.64
N CYS A 72 -3.37 1.85 6.64
CA CYS A 72 -2.68 1.97 5.34
C CYS A 72 -1.17 2.22 5.50
N GLY A 73 -0.80 2.99 6.52
CA GLY A 73 0.57 3.35 6.85
C GLY A 73 1.44 2.19 7.33
N GLU A 74 0.86 1.04 7.68
CA GLU A 74 1.66 -0.13 8.04
C GLU A 74 2.53 -0.61 6.88
N CYS A 75 2.01 -0.48 5.64
CA CYS A 75 2.72 -0.82 4.42
C CYS A 75 3.19 0.44 3.66
N HIS A 76 2.36 1.49 3.62
CA HIS A 76 2.72 2.73 2.95
C HIS A 76 3.55 3.62 3.87
N HIS A 77 4.79 3.83 3.49
CA HIS A 77 5.74 4.61 4.26
C HIS A 77 6.38 5.70 3.39
N ASP A 78 6.92 6.72 4.04
CA ASP A 78 7.67 7.78 3.37
C ASP A 78 9.11 7.32 3.02
N LYS A 79 9.87 8.23 2.40
CA LYS A 79 11.29 8.01 2.03
C LYS A 79 12.21 7.71 3.23
N ASP A 80 11.81 8.12 4.43
CA ASP A 80 12.57 7.96 5.68
C ASP A 80 12.11 6.69 6.43
N ASN A 81 11.28 5.85 5.79
CA ASN A 81 10.72 4.62 6.35
C ASN A 81 9.80 4.90 7.56
N LYS A 82 9.18 6.08 7.62
CA LYS A 82 8.12 6.38 8.59
C LYS A 82 6.77 6.01 7.99
N LYS A 83 5.93 5.38 8.82
CA LYS A 83 4.57 4.99 8.46
C LYS A 83 3.72 6.23 8.18
N LEU A 84 2.89 6.18 7.15
CA LEU A 84 1.95 7.26 6.85
C LEU A 84 0.70 7.14 7.75
N VAL A 85 0.69 7.84 8.88
CA VAL A 85 -0.29 7.64 9.97
C VAL A 85 -1.70 8.20 9.70
N ASN A 86 -1.88 9.03 8.67
CA ASN A 86 -3.15 9.71 8.38
C ASN A 86 -3.68 9.44 6.95
N MET A 87 -3.15 8.41 6.30
CA MET A 87 -3.52 8.05 4.94
C MET A 87 -4.92 7.42 4.89
N LYS A 88 -5.73 7.82 3.91
CA LYS A 88 -7.12 7.41 3.71
C LYS A 88 -7.30 6.68 2.39
N GLU A 89 -8.42 5.98 2.26
CA GLU A 89 -8.82 5.38 0.98
C GLU A 89 -9.05 6.49 -0.06
N GLY A 90 -8.54 6.30 -1.27
CA GLY A 90 -8.58 7.29 -2.34
C GLY A 90 -7.36 8.22 -2.41
N ASP A 91 -6.55 8.32 -1.35
CA ASP A 91 -5.30 9.09 -1.38
C ASP A 91 -4.35 8.53 -2.44
N GLU A 92 -3.60 9.41 -3.10
CA GLU A 92 -2.59 8.99 -4.07
C GLU A 92 -1.50 8.13 -3.41
N VAL A 93 -1.21 6.99 -4.03
CA VAL A 93 -0.16 6.07 -3.59
C VAL A 93 0.86 5.82 -4.69
N GLN A 94 2.13 5.82 -4.31
CA GLN A 94 3.20 5.42 -5.21
C GLN A 94 3.43 3.92 -5.16
N ASN A 95 3.78 3.33 -6.30
CA ASN A 95 4.25 1.95 -6.33
C ASN A 95 5.60 1.84 -5.62
N CYS A 96 5.81 0.74 -4.87
CA CYS A 96 7.05 0.51 -4.12
C CYS A 96 8.31 0.66 -4.99
N ILE A 97 8.23 0.30 -6.28
CA ILE A 97 9.38 0.36 -7.19
C ILE A 97 9.86 1.79 -7.50
N GLU A 98 9.00 2.80 -7.33
CA GLU A 98 9.36 4.20 -7.57
C GLU A 98 10.51 4.64 -6.65
N CYS A 99 10.52 4.14 -5.40
CA CYS A 99 11.59 4.36 -4.43
C CYS A 99 12.59 3.20 -4.38
N HIS A 100 12.11 1.96 -4.49
CA HIS A 100 12.95 0.75 -4.45
C HIS A 100 13.40 0.31 -5.85
N LYS A 101 14.10 1.20 -6.56
CA LYS A 101 14.27 1.17 -8.02
C LYS A 101 14.98 -0.05 -8.62
N LYS A 102 15.67 -0.90 -7.84
CA LYS A 102 16.40 -2.05 -8.40
C LYS A 102 15.46 -3.26 -8.52
N PRO A 103 15.02 -3.68 -9.73
CA PRO A 103 14.00 -4.72 -9.94
C PRO A 103 14.59 -6.13 -9.78
N LYS A 104 15.04 -6.45 -8.56
CA LYS A 104 15.71 -7.72 -8.26
C LYS A 104 15.50 -8.09 -6.80
N PHE A 105 15.67 -9.38 -6.51
CA PHE A 105 15.88 -9.87 -5.16
C PHE A 105 17.35 -10.28 -5.04
N ILE A 106 18.13 -9.52 -4.27
CA ILE A 106 19.56 -9.74 -4.07
C ILE A 106 19.79 -10.78 -2.96
N THR A 107 20.61 -11.78 -3.26
CA THR A 107 20.96 -12.89 -2.35
C THR A 107 22.46 -13.24 -2.45
N GLY A 108 22.92 -14.18 -1.61
CA GLY A 108 24.28 -14.72 -1.67
C GLY A 108 25.38 -13.74 -1.25
N LYS A 109 26.62 -13.97 -1.73
CA LYS A 109 27.80 -13.18 -1.34
C LYS A 109 27.63 -11.67 -1.59
N LYS A 110 27.00 -11.28 -2.71
CA LYS A 110 26.72 -9.87 -3.02
C LYS A 110 25.79 -9.23 -1.99
N ALA A 111 24.72 -9.92 -1.58
CA ALA A 111 23.84 -9.42 -0.53
C ALA A 111 24.54 -9.33 0.83
N LYS A 112 25.47 -10.24 1.16
CA LYS A 112 26.20 -10.19 2.44
C LYS A 112 27.05 -8.93 2.60
N LYS A 113 27.49 -8.31 1.51
CA LYS A 113 28.28 -7.07 1.50
C LYS A 113 27.43 -5.79 1.65
N LEU A 114 26.10 -5.92 1.68
CA LEU A 114 25.19 -4.79 1.75
C LEU A 114 24.55 -4.68 3.13
N THR A 115 24.39 -3.45 3.60
CA THR A 115 23.57 -3.13 4.77
C THR A 115 22.10 -3.50 4.52
N LYS A 116 21.28 -3.46 5.56
CA LYS A 116 19.84 -3.75 5.41
C LYS A 116 19.16 -2.67 4.56
N GLU A 117 19.59 -1.42 4.70
CA GLU A 117 19.10 -0.23 4.01
C GLU A 117 19.45 -0.34 2.52
N GLN A 118 20.70 -0.65 2.20
CA GLN A 118 21.15 -0.88 0.82
C GLN A 118 20.44 -2.06 0.14
N LYS A 119 20.06 -3.09 0.91
CA LYS A 119 19.22 -4.17 0.38
C LYS A 119 17.83 -3.67 0.04
N ARG A 120 17.24 -2.75 0.80
CA ARG A 120 15.91 -2.22 0.53
C ARG A 120 15.86 -1.40 -0.76
N GLU A 121 16.97 -0.88 -1.30
CA GLU A 121 16.99 -0.32 -2.67
C GLU A 121 16.53 -1.33 -3.75
N TYR A 122 16.62 -2.62 -3.45
CA TYR A 122 16.10 -3.69 -4.29
C TYR A 122 14.63 -3.95 -3.97
N HIS A 123 13.74 -3.67 -4.93
CA HIS A 123 12.29 -3.86 -4.82
C HIS A 123 11.92 -5.24 -4.26
N GLY A 124 12.58 -6.30 -4.74
CA GLY A 124 12.32 -7.65 -4.25
C GLY A 124 12.64 -7.81 -2.77
N ASN A 125 13.72 -7.20 -2.28
CA ASN A 125 14.10 -7.27 -0.87
C ASN A 125 13.17 -6.40 -0.01
N ALA A 126 12.77 -5.22 -0.48
CA ALA A 126 11.79 -4.37 0.21
C ALA A 126 10.46 -5.11 0.44
N LEU A 127 9.90 -5.76 -0.59
CA LEU A 127 8.70 -6.58 -0.45
C LEU A 127 8.87 -7.74 0.54
N HIS A 128 10.02 -8.42 0.51
CA HIS A 128 10.28 -9.50 1.45
C HIS A 128 10.42 -8.99 2.89
N ASP A 129 11.05 -7.84 3.09
CA ASP A 129 11.16 -7.23 4.42
C ASP A 129 9.78 -6.77 4.92
N ASN A 130 8.93 -6.22 4.07
CA ASN A 130 7.58 -5.80 4.45
C ASN A 130 6.67 -7.02 4.79
N CYS A 131 6.45 -7.90 3.81
CA CYS A 131 5.48 -8.99 3.95
C CYS A 131 5.98 -10.10 4.88
N LYS A 132 7.20 -10.60 4.64
CA LYS A 132 7.68 -11.81 5.34
C LYS A 132 8.00 -11.53 6.81
N VAL A 133 8.44 -10.31 7.15
CA VAL A 133 8.71 -9.96 8.55
C VAL A 133 7.42 -9.82 9.33
N CYS A 134 6.40 -9.14 8.78
CA CYS A 134 5.08 -9.06 9.42
C CYS A 134 4.50 -10.46 9.66
N HIS A 135 4.46 -11.31 8.63
CA HIS A 135 3.96 -12.68 8.75
C HIS A 135 4.73 -13.52 9.77
N LYS A 136 6.06 -13.36 9.85
CA LYS A 136 6.88 -14.04 10.88
C LYS A 136 6.54 -13.55 12.28
N LYS A 137 6.37 -12.24 12.49
CA LYS A 137 5.99 -11.68 13.79
C LYS A 137 4.61 -12.18 14.22
N TYR A 138 3.63 -12.17 13.31
CA TYR A 138 2.30 -12.73 13.53
C TYR A 138 2.37 -14.20 13.96
N ASN A 139 3.03 -15.04 13.15
CA ASN A 139 3.14 -16.47 13.44
C ASN A 139 3.86 -16.74 14.77
N LYS A 140 4.88 -15.94 15.10
CA LYS A 140 5.60 -16.06 16.38
C LYS A 140 4.68 -15.67 17.55
N LYS A 141 3.98 -14.54 17.45
CA LYS A 141 3.10 -14.03 18.51
C LYS A 141 2.00 -15.04 18.85
N TYR A 142 1.33 -15.57 17.83
CA TYR A 142 0.23 -16.53 17.99
C TYR A 142 0.68 -18.00 17.94
N LYS A 143 1.99 -18.26 18.03
CA LYS A 143 2.59 -19.61 18.04
C LYS A 143 2.07 -20.52 16.90
N LYS A 144 1.81 -19.93 15.72
CA LYS A 144 1.27 -20.64 14.56
C LYS A 144 2.32 -21.58 13.97
N LYS A 145 1.91 -22.83 13.72
CA LYS A 145 2.75 -23.84 13.07
C LYS A 145 2.52 -23.80 11.56
N SER A 146 3.53 -24.17 10.79
CA SER A 146 3.40 -24.23 9.33
C SER A 146 2.19 -25.09 8.94
N LYS A 147 1.36 -24.57 8.02
CA LYS A 147 0.11 -25.18 7.54
C LYS A 147 -1.04 -25.22 8.56
N SER A 148 -0.91 -24.62 9.74
CA SER A 148 -2.07 -24.45 10.63
C SER A 148 -3.07 -23.45 10.06
N GLU A 149 -4.29 -23.47 10.57
CA GLU A 149 -5.28 -22.44 10.27
C GLU A 149 -4.74 -21.04 10.60
N ASN A 150 -5.03 -20.09 9.72
CA ASN A 150 -4.57 -18.70 9.78
C ASN A 150 -3.03 -18.56 9.82
N TYR A 151 -2.28 -19.57 9.36
CA TYR A 151 -0.83 -19.43 9.24
C TYR A 151 -0.47 -18.40 8.18
N ALA A 152 0.21 -17.32 8.57
CA ALA A 152 0.65 -16.28 7.66
C ALA A 152 1.78 -16.82 6.75
N PRO A 153 1.67 -16.76 5.41
CA PRO A 153 2.65 -17.32 4.49
C PRO A 153 4.06 -16.75 4.68
N ASN A 154 5.06 -17.56 5.02
CA ASN A 154 6.44 -17.06 5.20
C ASN A 154 7.50 -17.85 4.43
N THR A 155 7.09 -18.80 3.59
CA THR A 155 7.98 -19.61 2.75
C THR A 155 7.88 -19.19 1.29
N CYS A 156 8.93 -19.46 0.50
CA CYS A 156 8.94 -19.10 -0.92
C CYS A 156 7.77 -19.72 -1.68
N LYS A 157 7.42 -20.98 -1.40
CA LYS A 157 6.37 -21.71 -2.14
C LYS A 157 4.96 -21.28 -1.74
N THR A 158 4.77 -20.80 -0.51
CA THR A 158 3.47 -20.31 -0.04
C THR A 158 3.17 -18.91 -0.56
N CYS A 159 4.19 -18.07 -0.77
CA CYS A 159 4.04 -16.73 -1.34
C CYS A 159 4.16 -16.70 -2.88
N HIS A 160 4.93 -17.62 -3.46
CA HIS A 160 5.10 -17.80 -4.90
C HIS A 160 4.65 -19.21 -5.31
N PRO A 161 3.35 -19.50 -5.23
CA PRO A 161 2.82 -20.80 -5.63
C PRO A 161 3.12 -21.02 -7.12
N LYS A 162 3.53 -22.24 -7.48
CA LYS A 162 3.58 -22.63 -8.90
C LYS A 162 2.16 -22.51 -9.46
N GLU A 163 2.03 -21.92 -10.63
CA GLU A 163 0.78 -22.00 -11.37
C GLU A 163 0.42 -23.48 -11.53
N LYS A 164 -0.78 -23.87 -11.11
CA LYS A 164 -1.30 -25.18 -11.45
C LYS A 164 -1.45 -25.18 -12.96
N LYS A 165 -0.80 -26.11 -13.66
CA LYS A 165 -1.15 -26.38 -15.07
C LYS A 165 -2.66 -26.62 -15.08
N LYS A 166 -3.42 -25.76 -15.78
CA LYS A 166 -4.80 -26.09 -16.13
C LYS A 166 -4.71 -27.42 -16.89
N LYS A 167 -5.26 -28.49 -16.30
CA LYS A 167 -5.48 -29.74 -17.03
C LYS A 167 -6.67 -29.53 -17.96
#